data_AF-A0A4P5XMZ2-F1
#
_entry.id   AF-A0A4P5XMZ2-F1
#
_cell.length_a   1.000
_cell.length_b   1.000
_cell.length_c   1.000
_cell.angle_alpha   90.00
_cell.angle_beta   90.00
_cell.angle_gamma   90.00
#
_symmetry.space_group_name_H-M   'P 1'
#
loop_
_entity.id
_entity.type
_entity.pdbx_description
1 polymer ?
#
loop_
_entity_poly.entity_id
_entity_poly.type
_entity_poly.pdbx_seq_one_letter_code
_entity_poly.pdbx_strand_id
1 'polypeptide(L)'
;MHVMVRFEIERLLIAGSLAPKDLPGEWNRRYKEYLGLTVPDDRRGCLQDVHWSMGAFGYFPTYTLGTLYSAQFFDAAKKAMPGLEDGFAKGDFVPLREWLNREVHSHGRRYLPEELCKRVTGSPLSSEHYLNYLEGKLRPLYNC
;
A
#
# COMPACT_ATOMS: atom_id res chain seq x y z
N MET A 1 6.62 5.37 -2.12
CA MET A 1 8.08 5.63 -2.09
C MET A 1 8.79 4.92 -0.94
N HIS A 2 8.45 5.15 0.33
CA HIS A 2 9.13 4.50 1.48
C HIS A 2 9.19 2.96 1.41
N VAL A 3 8.09 2.31 1.00
CA VAL A 3 8.03 0.85 0.81
C VAL A 3 8.97 0.38 -0.31
N MET A 4 9.07 1.14 -1.40
CA MET A 4 9.91 0.82 -2.56
C MET A 4 11.38 0.77 -2.16
N VAL A 5 11.85 1.80 -1.42
CA VAL A 5 13.22 1.83 -0.89
C VAL A 5 13.55 0.59 -0.07
N ARG A 6 12.65 0.19 0.84
CA ARG A 6 12.84 -0.99 1.69
C ARG A 6 12.86 -2.27 0.86
N PHE A 7 11.92 -2.43 -0.07
CA PHE A 7 11.86 -3.60 -0.94
C PHE A 7 13.12 -3.78 -1.77
N GLU A 8 13.65 -2.70 -2.36
CA GLU A 8 14.87 -2.78 -3.15
C GLU A 8 16.10 -3.10 -2.31
N ILE A 9 16.19 -2.54 -1.10
CA ILE A 9 17.24 -2.89 -0.13
C ILE A 9 17.14 -4.36 0.28
N GLU A 10 15.94 -4.87 0.59
CA GLU A 10 15.72 -6.27 0.94
C GLU A 10 16.22 -7.20 -0.19
N ARG A 11 15.94 -6.87 -1.44
CA ARG A 11 16.44 -7.63 -2.59
C ARG A 11 17.97 -7.69 -2.64
N LEU A 12 18.65 -6.57 -2.34
CA LEU A 12 20.11 -6.53 -2.33
C LEU A 12 20.70 -7.34 -1.16
N LEU A 13 20.11 -7.23 0.04
CA LEU A 13 20.53 -8.01 1.21
C LEU A 13 20.36 -9.51 0.96
N ILE A 14 19.21 -9.93 0.43
CA ILE A 14 18.91 -11.35 0.16
C ILE A 14 19.79 -11.90 -0.98
N ALA A 15 20.07 -11.09 -2.00
CA ALA A 15 20.96 -11.49 -3.09
C ALA A 15 22.45 -11.50 -2.68
N GLY A 16 22.79 -10.99 -1.48
CA GLY A 16 24.18 -10.88 -1.02
C GLY A 16 24.99 -9.77 -1.69
N SER A 17 24.35 -8.91 -2.50
CA SER A 17 25.00 -7.78 -3.17
C SER A 17 25.12 -6.53 -2.27
N LEU A 18 24.50 -6.55 -1.09
CA LEU A 18 24.69 -5.56 -0.03
C LEU A 18 25.05 -6.28 1.27
N ALA A 19 26.18 -5.92 1.89
CA ALA A 19 26.50 -6.41 3.22
C ALA A 19 25.71 -5.63 4.29
N PRO A 20 25.24 -6.26 5.38
CA PRO A 20 24.44 -5.58 6.41
C PRO A 20 25.11 -4.33 7.01
N LYS A 21 26.45 -4.32 7.12
CA LYS A 21 27.21 -3.16 7.62
C LYS A 21 27.09 -1.91 6.73
N ASP A 22 26.77 -2.09 5.45
CA ASP A 22 26.69 -1.00 4.46
C ASP A 22 25.25 -0.47 4.30
N LEU A 23 24.29 -1.10 5.00
CA LEU A 23 22.87 -0.72 4.99
C LEU A 23 22.61 0.76 5.32
N PRO A 24 23.25 1.39 6.33
CA PRO A 24 23.02 2.80 6.61
C PRO A 24 23.34 3.71 5.42
N GLY A 25 24.45 3.43 4.72
CA GLY A 25 24.87 4.19 3.55
C GLY A 25 23.88 4.05 2.38
N GLU A 26 23.49 2.82 2.06
CA GLU A 26 22.55 2.55 0.96
C GLU A 26 21.15 3.12 1.23
N TRP A 27 20.69 3.05 2.49
CA TRP A 27 19.45 3.69 2.91
C TRP A 27 19.47 5.20 2.66
N ASN A 28 20.50 5.87 3.14
CA ASN A 28 20.64 7.33 3.01
C ASN A 28 20.71 7.75 1.54
N ARG A 29 21.45 6.99 0.71
CA ARG A 29 21.54 7.21 -0.74
C ARG A 29 20.16 7.15 -1.40
N ARG A 30 19.40 6.07 -1.16
CA ARG A 30 18.05 5.90 -1.75
C ARG A 30 17.06 6.93 -1.23
N TYR A 31 17.07 7.27 0.06
CA TYR A 31 16.18 8.32 0.56
C TYR A 31 16.45 9.68 -0.09
N LYS A 32 17.72 9.99 -0.36
CA LYS A 32 18.07 11.19 -1.11
C LYS A 32 17.61 11.13 -2.55
N GLU A 33 17.80 10.00 -3.23
CA GLU A 33 17.43 9.79 -4.63
C GLU A 33 15.90 9.82 -4.85
N TYR A 34 15.14 9.06 -4.06
CA TYR A 34 13.70 8.90 -4.26
C TYR A 34 12.85 10.01 -3.62
N LEU A 35 13.33 10.62 -2.53
CA LEU A 35 12.55 11.61 -1.76
C LEU A 35 13.23 12.97 -1.60
N GLY A 36 14.48 13.13 -2.05
CA GLY A 36 15.24 14.37 -1.88
C GLY A 36 15.72 14.65 -0.44
N LEU A 37 15.50 13.72 0.49
CA LEU A 37 15.72 13.91 1.92
C LEU A 37 17.15 13.56 2.36
N THR A 38 17.69 14.34 3.29
CA THR A 38 18.93 14.02 4.01
C THR A 38 18.56 13.38 5.34
N VAL A 39 19.01 12.14 5.56
CA VAL A 39 18.76 11.39 6.81
C VAL A 39 19.78 11.82 7.87
N PRO A 40 19.34 12.32 9.03
CA PRO A 40 20.24 12.92 10.02
C PRO A 40 20.92 11.92 10.97
N ASP A 41 20.34 10.74 11.19
CA ASP A 41 20.93 9.65 11.97
C ASP A 41 20.25 8.31 11.64
N ASP A 42 20.86 7.19 12.03
CA ASP A 42 20.34 5.85 11.73
C ASP A 42 19.03 5.54 12.46
N ARG A 43 18.76 6.20 13.60
CA ARG A 43 17.47 6.12 14.32
C ARG A 43 16.33 6.65 13.46
N ARG A 44 16.57 7.71 12.68
CA ARG A 44 15.66 8.27 11.67
C ARG A 44 15.92 7.69 10.27
N GLY A 45 16.84 6.74 10.17
CA GLY A 45 17.28 6.05 8.97
C GLY A 45 16.88 4.59 8.97
N CYS A 46 17.83 3.70 8.71
CA CYS A 46 17.59 2.27 8.59
C CYS A 46 17.07 1.58 9.86
N LEU A 47 17.14 2.23 11.03
CA LEU A 47 16.58 1.74 12.30
C LEU A 47 15.18 2.27 12.61
N GLN A 48 14.56 3.01 11.68
CA GLN A 48 13.24 3.61 11.84
C GLN A 48 12.15 2.55 12.11
N ASP A 49 12.27 1.37 11.52
CA ASP A 49 11.27 0.30 11.57
C ASP A 49 11.82 -0.98 12.20
N VAL A 50 10.93 -1.71 12.88
CA VAL A 50 11.28 -2.91 13.65
C VAL A 50 11.38 -4.19 12.79
N HIS A 51 10.80 -4.20 11.59
CA HIS A 51 10.56 -5.42 10.78
C HIS A 51 11.80 -6.28 10.57
N TRP A 52 12.93 -5.69 10.19
CA TRP A 52 14.17 -6.44 9.94
C TRP A 52 14.74 -7.07 11.21
N SER A 53 14.60 -6.40 12.37
CA SER A 53 15.01 -6.98 13.66
C SER A 53 14.14 -8.17 14.07
N MET A 54 12.90 -8.25 13.58
CA MET A 54 11.99 -9.38 13.77
C MET A 54 12.12 -10.45 12.68
N GLY A 55 13.03 -10.29 11.72
CA GLY A 55 13.18 -11.20 10.59
C GLY A 55 12.05 -11.13 9.54
N ALA A 56 11.22 -10.08 9.57
CA ALA A 56 10.07 -9.92 8.68
C ALA A 56 10.48 -9.36 7.29
N PHE A 57 11.42 -10.04 6.62
CA PHE A 57 11.84 -9.72 5.26
C PHE A 57 10.75 -10.09 4.23
N GLY A 58 10.53 -9.25 3.22
CA GLY A 58 9.45 -9.42 2.25
C GLY A 58 8.09 -8.95 2.75
N TYR A 59 8.02 -8.38 3.96
CA TYR A 59 6.78 -7.86 4.53
C TYR A 59 6.41 -6.48 3.95
N PHE A 60 7.37 -5.56 3.78
CA PHE A 60 7.05 -4.19 3.36
C PHE A 60 6.20 -4.06 2.08
N PRO A 61 6.41 -4.88 1.02
CA PRO A 61 5.56 -4.83 -0.18
C PRO A 61 4.07 -5.00 0.11
N THR A 62 3.68 -5.68 1.20
CA THR A 62 2.27 -5.88 1.54
C THR A 62 1.55 -4.58 1.89
N TYR A 63 2.26 -3.56 2.39
CA TYR A 63 1.66 -2.24 2.63
C TYR A 63 1.23 -1.59 1.32
N THR A 64 2.08 -1.62 0.29
CA THR A 64 1.71 -1.08 -1.03
C THR A 64 0.57 -1.90 -1.64
N LEU A 65 0.62 -3.23 -1.56
CA LEU A 65 -0.46 -4.08 -2.05
C LEU A 65 -1.79 -3.77 -1.34
N GLY A 66 -1.78 -3.57 -0.02
CA GLY A 66 -2.96 -3.16 0.74
C GLY A 66 -3.56 -1.84 0.25
N THR A 67 -2.70 -0.84 -0.02
CA THR A 67 -3.13 0.43 -0.61
C THR A 67 -3.78 0.23 -1.98
N LEU A 68 -3.19 -0.57 -2.86
CA LEU A 68 -3.76 -0.87 -4.18
C LEU A 68 -5.12 -1.57 -4.08
N TYR A 69 -5.20 -2.63 -3.25
CA TYR A 69 -6.46 -3.33 -3.00
C TYR A 69 -7.53 -2.43 -2.43
N SER A 70 -7.19 -1.51 -1.50
CA SER A 70 -8.15 -0.60 -0.91
C SER A 70 -8.83 0.29 -1.95
N ALA A 71 -8.06 0.85 -2.90
CA ALA A 71 -8.61 1.71 -3.94
C ALA A 71 -9.48 0.92 -4.91
N GLN A 72 -8.99 -0.25 -5.35
CA GLN A 72 -9.72 -1.10 -6.29
C GLN A 72 -11.02 -1.68 -5.68
N PHE A 73 -11.00 -2.08 -4.42
CA PHE A 73 -12.19 -2.57 -3.72
C PHE A 73 -13.19 -1.45 -3.47
N PHE A 74 -12.71 -0.25 -3.13
CA PHE A 74 -13.57 0.91 -2.94
C PHE A 74 -14.24 1.34 -4.25
N ASP A 75 -13.53 1.31 -5.37
CA ASP A 75 -14.11 1.56 -6.70
C ASP A 75 -15.20 0.52 -7.04
N ALA A 76 -14.99 -0.75 -6.72
CA ALA A 76 -16.01 -1.79 -6.88
C ALA A 76 -17.23 -1.54 -6.00
N ALA A 77 -17.03 -1.14 -4.73
CA ALA A 77 -18.10 -0.79 -3.81
C ALA A 77 -18.93 0.40 -4.32
N LYS A 78 -18.28 1.45 -4.84
CA LYS A 78 -18.96 2.61 -5.44
C LYS A 78 -19.80 2.25 -6.66
N LYS A 79 -19.33 1.31 -7.50
CA LYS A 79 -20.10 0.81 -8.64
C LYS A 79 -21.31 -0.02 -8.21
N ALA A 80 -21.15 -0.84 -7.17
CA ALA A 80 -22.23 -1.66 -6.63
C ALA A 80 -23.29 -0.84 -5.87
N MET A 81 -22.90 0.32 -5.31
CA MET A 81 -23.76 1.17 -4.50
C MET A 81 -23.65 2.64 -4.95
N PRO A 82 -24.37 3.05 -6.01
CA PRO A 82 -24.42 4.46 -6.40
C PRO A 82 -24.90 5.35 -5.25
N GLY A 83 -24.20 6.47 -5.00
CA GLY A 83 -24.50 7.37 -3.87
C GLY A 83 -23.90 6.94 -2.52
N LEU A 84 -23.03 5.92 -2.49
CA LEU A 84 -22.38 5.42 -1.27
C LEU A 84 -21.77 6.55 -0.42
N GLU A 85 -21.07 7.49 -1.05
CA GLU A 85 -20.32 8.55 -0.37
C GLU A 85 -21.23 9.61 0.28
N ASP A 86 -22.49 9.74 -0.17
CA ASP A 86 -23.47 10.67 0.43
C ASP A 86 -23.83 10.29 1.87
N GLY A 87 -23.73 8.99 2.19
CA GLY A 87 -23.92 8.46 3.55
C GLY A 87 -22.79 8.87 4.50
N PHE A 88 -21.56 9.00 4.00
CA PHE A 88 -20.39 9.28 4.83
C PHE A 88 -20.47 10.67 5.49
N ALA A 89 -21.01 11.66 4.78
CA ALA A 89 -21.25 13.00 5.33
C ALA A 89 -22.23 12.99 6.53
N LYS A 90 -23.08 11.95 6.62
CA LYS A 90 -24.05 11.74 7.70
C LYS A 90 -23.55 10.75 8.76
N GLY A 91 -22.32 10.25 8.61
CA GLY A 91 -21.74 9.20 9.47
C GLY A 91 -22.31 7.80 9.22
N ASP A 92 -23.03 7.59 8.10
CA ASP A 92 -23.53 6.28 7.74
C ASP A 92 -22.50 5.49 6.93
N PHE A 93 -21.87 4.52 7.60
CA PHE A 93 -20.91 3.59 7.01
C PHE A 93 -21.44 2.16 6.95
N VAL A 94 -22.69 1.93 7.38
CA VAL A 94 -23.27 0.58 7.46
C VAL A 94 -23.31 -0.10 6.08
N PRO A 95 -23.73 0.57 4.98
CA PRO A 95 -23.74 -0.05 3.66
C PRO A 95 -22.36 -0.55 3.20
N LEU A 96 -21.32 0.28 3.37
CA LEU A 96 -19.96 -0.11 3.00
C LEU A 96 -19.46 -1.29 3.84
N ARG A 97 -19.68 -1.25 5.16
CA ARG A 97 -19.26 -2.32 6.08
C ARG A 97 -19.93 -3.65 5.73
N GLU A 98 -21.23 -3.63 5.46
CA GLU A 98 -21.99 -4.85 5.11
C GLU A 98 -21.55 -5.42 3.77
N TRP A 99 -21.29 -4.56 2.78
CA TRP A 99 -20.72 -4.97 1.51
C TRP A 99 -19.33 -5.61 1.70
N LEU A 100 -18.42 -4.96 2.42
CA LEU A 100 -17.08 -5.51 2.70
C LEU A 100 -17.15 -6.83 3.49
N ASN A 101 -18.08 -6.94 4.46
CA ASN A 101 -18.27 -8.19 5.18
C ASN A 101 -18.69 -9.32 4.24
N ARG A 102 -19.64 -9.08 3.34
CA ARG A 102 -20.12 -10.09 2.40
C ARG A 102 -19.07 -10.45 1.36
N GLU A 103 -18.50 -9.45 0.67
CA GLU A 103 -17.61 -9.66 -0.47
C GLU A 103 -16.17 -9.99 -0.10
N VAL A 104 -15.70 -9.59 1.10
CA VAL A 104 -14.29 -9.73 1.50
C VAL A 104 -14.16 -10.53 2.79
N HIS A 105 -14.69 -10.03 3.91
CA HIS A 105 -14.33 -10.56 5.23
C HIS A 105 -14.88 -11.97 5.48
N SER A 106 -16.11 -12.26 5.03
CA SER A 106 -16.77 -13.57 5.23
C SER A 106 -16.01 -14.73 4.60
N HIS A 107 -15.17 -14.46 3.60
CA HIS A 107 -14.39 -15.48 2.90
C HIS A 107 -13.13 -15.89 3.69
N GLY A 108 -12.65 -15.06 4.61
CA GLY A 108 -11.42 -15.34 5.37
C GLY A 108 -10.26 -15.72 4.45
N ARG A 109 -9.73 -16.94 4.62
CA ARG A 109 -8.64 -17.50 3.79
C ARG A 109 -9.11 -18.47 2.71
N ARG A 110 -10.41 -18.45 2.36
CA ARG A 110 -11.00 -19.36 1.36
C ARG A 110 -10.40 -19.16 -0.04
N TYR A 111 -10.05 -17.93 -0.38
CA TYR A 111 -9.50 -17.56 -1.68
C TYR A 111 -8.10 -16.98 -1.54
N LEU A 112 -7.26 -17.19 -2.56
CA LEU A 112 -6.00 -16.47 -2.67
C LEU A 112 -6.29 -14.98 -2.92
N PRO A 113 -5.39 -14.05 -2.52
CA PRO A 113 -5.64 -12.61 -2.67
C PRO A 113 -6.00 -12.17 -4.09
N GLU A 114 -5.29 -12.70 -5.10
CA GLU A 114 -5.54 -12.37 -6.50
C GLU A 114 -6.90 -12.90 -6.98
N GLU A 115 -7.32 -14.08 -6.51
CA GLU A 115 -8.63 -14.66 -6.82
C GLU A 115 -9.75 -13.86 -6.14
N LEU A 116 -9.58 -13.52 -4.86
CA LEU A 116 -10.51 -12.68 -4.14
C LEU A 116 -10.69 -11.33 -4.84
N CYS A 117 -9.61 -10.71 -5.27
CA CYS A 117 -9.68 -9.45 -6.02
C CYS A 117 -10.49 -9.59 -7.31
N LYS A 118 -10.20 -10.60 -8.13
CA LYS A 118 -10.97 -10.87 -9.35
C LYS A 118 -12.45 -11.11 -9.07
N ARG A 119 -12.79 -11.81 -7.98
CA ARG A 119 -14.18 -12.05 -7.56
C ARG A 119 -14.89 -10.76 -7.15
N VAL A 120 -14.24 -9.94 -6.34
CA VAL A 120 -14.83 -8.71 -5.78
C VAL A 120 -14.93 -7.60 -6.82
N THR A 121 -13.95 -7.48 -7.71
CA THR A 121 -13.84 -6.31 -8.62
C THR A 121 -14.01 -6.64 -10.09
N GLY A 122 -14.09 -7.92 -10.45
CA GLY A 122 -14.19 -8.39 -11.83
C GLY A 122 -12.88 -8.36 -12.63
N SER A 123 -11.76 -8.00 -12.00
CA SER A 123 -10.46 -7.81 -12.68
C SER A 123 -9.27 -8.18 -11.77
N PRO A 124 -8.10 -8.51 -12.35
CA PRO A 124 -6.86 -8.64 -11.58
C PRO A 124 -6.51 -7.34 -10.84
N LEU A 125 -5.62 -7.42 -9.85
CA LEU A 125 -5.09 -6.23 -9.17
C LEU A 125 -4.45 -5.27 -10.19
N SER A 126 -4.83 -3.99 -10.14
CA SER A 126 -4.31 -2.93 -11.00
C SER A 126 -4.00 -1.68 -10.19
N SER A 127 -2.89 -1.01 -10.51
CA SER A 127 -2.53 0.26 -9.89
C SER A 127 -3.39 1.44 -10.37
N GLU A 128 -4.10 1.28 -11.49
CA GLU A 128 -4.90 2.35 -12.10
C GLU A 128 -5.96 2.91 -11.16
N HIS A 129 -6.64 2.05 -10.38
CA HIS A 129 -7.63 2.47 -9.39
C HIS A 129 -7.04 3.43 -8.36
N TYR A 130 -5.85 3.11 -7.85
CA TYR A 130 -5.18 3.95 -6.87
C TYR A 130 -4.68 5.26 -7.49
N LEU A 131 -4.14 5.21 -8.71
CA LEU A 131 -3.71 6.42 -9.43
C LEU A 131 -4.90 7.35 -9.71
N ASN A 132 -6.02 6.80 -10.19
CA ASN A 132 -7.24 7.56 -10.44
C ASN A 132 -7.78 8.22 -9.15
N TYR A 133 -7.76 7.49 -8.03
CA TYR A 133 -8.12 8.05 -6.72
C TYR A 133 -7.20 9.21 -6.33
N LEU A 134 -5.89 9.03 -6.43
CA LEU A 134 -4.92 10.09 -6.08
C LEU A 134 -5.07 11.31 -6.97
N GLU A 135 -5.17 11.12 -8.29
CA GLU A 135 -5.33 12.21 -9.24
C GLU A 135 -6.64 12.95 -9.02
N GLY A 136 -7.76 12.24 -8.92
CA GLY A 136 -9.07 12.83 -8.66
C GLY A 136 -9.14 13.60 -7.34
N LYS A 137 -8.37 13.17 -6.33
CA LYS A 137 -8.32 13.86 -5.03
C LYS A 137 -7.34 15.04 -5.02
N LEU A 138 -6.14 14.87 -5.57
CA LEU A 138 -5.05 15.83 -5.40
C LEU A 138 -5.07 16.93 -6.46
N ARG A 139 -5.44 16.64 -7.71
CA ARG A 139 -5.48 17.65 -8.78
C ARG A 139 -6.36 18.86 -8.41
N PRO A 140 -7.59 18.69 -7.90
CA PRO A 140 -8.42 19.83 -7.49
C PRO A 140 -7.87 20.61 -6.28
N LEU A 141 -7.08 19.97 -5.41
CA LEU A 141 -6.52 20.61 -4.22
C LEU A 141 -5.29 21.47 -4.53
N TYR A 142 -4.53 21.09 -5.56
CA TYR A 142 -3.26 21.73 -5.92
C TYR A 142 -3.30 22.48 -7.25
N ASN A 143 -4.48 22.56 -7.91
CA ASN A 143 -4.69 23.23 -9.19
C ASN A 143 -3.73 22.74 -10.30
N CYS A 144 -3.51 21.43 -10.37
CA CYS A 144 -2.64 20.78 -11.35
C CYS A 144 -3.36 19.69 -12.16
#